data_AF-A0A1B0WSA6-F1
#
_entry.id   AF-A0A1B0WSA6-F1
#
_cell.length_a   1.000
_cell.length_b   1.000
_cell.length_c   1.000
_cell.angle_alpha   90.00
_cell.angle_beta   90.00
_cell.angle_gamma   90.00
#
_symmetry.space_group_name_H-M   'P 1'
#
loop_
_entity.id
_entity.type
_entity.pdbx_description
1 polymer ?
#
loop_
_entity_poly.entity_id
_entity_poly.type
_entity_poly.pdbx_seq_one_letter_code
_entity_poly.pdbx_strand_id
1 'polypeptide(L)' 'MKVTLHNSCLAYLAKHNDSESLIEEVRTQALNAWENRGKDVSSTRIMVNIPSQYGQKYHFFTVSPYANRKDLLSVRG' A
#
# COMPACT_ATOMS: atom_id res chain seq x y z
N MET A 1 -10.48 -10.44 -1.16
CA MET A 1 -10.27 -9.24 -0.31
C MET A 1 -10.12 -8.03 -1.22
N LYS A 2 -10.77 -6.89 -0.97
CA LYS A 2 -10.57 -5.67 -1.79
C LYS A 2 -9.52 -4.76 -1.16
N VAL A 3 -8.79 -3.99 -1.95
CA VAL A 3 -7.81 -3.00 -1.49
C VAL A 3 -8.26 -1.59 -1.88
N THR A 4 -8.26 -0.67 -0.93
CA THR A 4 -8.46 0.77 -1.15
C THR A 4 -7.23 1.55 -0.67
N LEU A 5 -6.93 2.65 -1.36
CA LEU A 5 -5.82 3.54 -1.01
C LEU A 5 -6.39 4.72 -0.22
N HIS A 6 -5.88 4.91 1.00
CA HIS A 6 -6.22 6.09 1.80
C HIS A 6 -5.69 7.35 1.12
N ASN A 7 -6.30 8.51 1.40
CA ASN A 7 -5.88 9.80 0.85
C ASN A 7 -4.40 10.11 1.11
N SER A 8 -3.84 9.67 2.24
CA SER A 8 -2.40 9.85 2.52
C SER A 8 -1.50 9.03 1.59
N CYS A 9 -1.92 7.82 1.19
CA CYS A 9 -1.23 7.02 0.19
C CYS A 9 -1.33 7.67 -1.19
N LEU A 10 -2.55 8.04 -1.61
CA LEU A 10 -2.79 8.70 -2.90
C LEU A 10 -2.03 10.02 -3.03
N ALA A 11 -2.07 10.88 -2.01
CA ALA A 11 -1.36 12.16 -1.99
C ALA A 11 0.16 11.99 -2.06
N TYR A 12 0.70 10.91 -1.49
CA TYR A 12 2.11 10.60 -1.60
C TYR A 12 2.47 10.14 -3.02
N LEU A 13 1.69 9.22 -3.59
CA LEU A 13 1.92 8.71 -4.95
C LEU A 13 1.80 9.82 -6.00
N ALA A 14 0.79 10.68 -5.89
CA ALA A 14 0.59 11.81 -6.80
C ALA A 14 1.76 12.80 -6.82
N LYS A 15 2.47 12.97 -5.70
CA LYS A 15 3.70 13.80 -5.64
C LYS A 15 4.90 13.16 -6.33
N HIS A 16 4.82 11.88 -6.66
CA HIS A 16 5.93 11.08 -7.18
C HIS A 16 5.60 10.43 -8.53
N ASN A 17 4.78 11.11 -9.34
CA ASN A 17 4.31 10.67 -10.66
C ASN A 17 3.57 9.32 -10.58
N ASP A 18 2.36 9.34 -10.04
CA ASP A 18 1.50 8.17 -9.98
C ASP A 18 1.13 7.69 -11.38
N SER A 19 1.69 6.56 -11.78
CA SER A 19 1.18 5.77 -12.90
C SER A 19 0.16 4.77 -12.37
N GLU A 20 -0.82 4.40 -13.19
CA GLU A 20 -1.76 3.32 -12.85
C GLU A 20 -1.00 2.01 -12.53
N SER A 21 0.15 1.79 -13.18
CA SER A 21 1.02 0.64 -12.89
C SER A 21 1.57 0.66 -11.45
N LEU A 22 1.98 1.82 -10.94
CA LEU A 22 2.47 1.95 -9.56
C LEU A 22 1.34 1.76 -8.56
N ILE A 23 0.15 2.27 -8.87
CA ILE A 23 -1.06 2.07 -8.06
C ILE A 23 -1.41 0.58 -7.97
N GLU A 24 -1.38 -0.14 -9.10
CA GLU A 24 -1.62 -1.58 -9.13
C GLU A 24 -0.53 -2.39 -8.42
N GLU A 25 0.73 -1.95 -8.50
CA GLU A 25 1.81 -2.55 -7.73
C GLU A 25 1.56 -2.42 -6.22
N VAL A 26 1.18 -1.23 -5.74
CA VAL A 26 0.83 -0.98 -4.34
C VAL A 26 -0.33 -1.88 -3.91
N ARG A 27 -1.38 -2.02 -4.74
CA ARG A 27 -2.52 -2.91 -4.47
C ARG A 27 -2.09 -4.37 -4.36
N THR A 28 -1.28 -4.84 -5.31
CA THR A 28 -0.79 -6.22 -5.38
C THR A 28 0.10 -6.55 -4.18
N GLN A 29 1.08 -5.70 -3.88
CA GLN A 29 1.95 -5.88 -2.72
C GLN A 29 1.15 -5.85 -1.41
N ALA A 30 0.16 -4.96 -1.29
CA ALA A 30 -0.66 -4.88 -0.10
C ALA A 30 -1.47 -6.15 0.15
N LEU A 31 -2.06 -6.72 -0.91
CA LEU A 31 -2.79 -7.97 -0.83
C LEU A 31 -1.86 -9.13 -0.44
N ASN A 32 -0.73 -9.27 -1.13
CA ASN A 32 0.25 -10.32 -0.85
C ASN A 32 0.79 -10.24 0.59
N ALA A 33 1.13 -9.04 1.07
CA ALA A 33 1.61 -8.85 2.43
C ALA A 33 0.52 -9.16 3.46
N TRP A 34 -0.74 -8.86 3.14
CA TRP A 34 -1.86 -9.16 4.03
C TRP A 34 -2.13 -10.66 4.13
N GLU A 35 -2.05 -11.39 3.03
CA GLU A 35 -2.26 -12.84 2.99
C GLU A 35 -1.13 -13.62 3.70
N ASN A 36 0.10 -13.11 3.62
CA ASN A 36 1.27 -13.73 4.24
C ASN A 36 1.57 -13.25 5.67
N ARG A 37 0.73 -12.38 6.25
CA ARG A 37 0.95 -11.86 7.60
C ARG A 37 0.74 -12.95 8.67
N GLY A 38 1.33 -12.75 9.85
CA GLY A 38 1.04 -13.60 11.02
C GLY A 38 -0.44 -13.56 11.41
N LYS A 39 -1.00 -14.71 11.84
CA LYS A 39 -2.45 -14.88 12.11
C LYS A 39 -3.04 -13.83 13.07
N ASP A 40 -2.24 -13.36 14.03
CA ASP A 40 -2.66 -12.42 15.08
C ASP A 40 -2.26 -10.96 14.79
N VAL A 41 -1.80 -10.68 13.57
CA VAL A 41 -1.32 -9.35 13.19
C VAL A 41 -2.48 -8.50 12.65
N SER A 42 -2.70 -7.34 13.27
CA SER A 42 -3.75 -6.37 12.91
C SER A 42 -3.37 -5.44 11.76
N SER A 43 -2.08 -5.33 11.42
CA SER A 43 -1.56 -4.53 10.31
C SER A 43 -0.23 -5.05 9.80
N THR A 44 0.02 -4.97 8.51
CA THR A 44 1.32 -5.30 7.89
C THR A 44 1.89 -4.07 7.16
N ARG A 45 3.14 -4.14 6.74
CA ARG A 45 3.80 -3.08 5.96
C ARG A 45 4.26 -3.61 4.61
N ILE A 46 4.22 -2.75 3.61
CA ILE A 46 4.80 -2.99 2.29
C ILE A 46 5.86 -1.94 2.01
N MET A 47 6.91 -2.33 1.30
CA MET A 47 7.99 -1.45 0.87
C MET A 47 7.92 -1.32 -0.64
N VAL A 48 7.53 -0.14 -1.11
CA VAL A 48 7.31 0.12 -2.54
C VAL A 48 8.48 0.95 -3.08
N ASN A 49 9.02 0.54 -4.23
CA ASN A 49 10.00 1.33 -4.94
C ASN A 49 9.28 2.47 -5.67
N ILE A 50 9.65 3.71 -5.36
CA ILE A 50 9.05 4.91 -5.92
C ILE A 50 9.94 5.40 -7.06
N PRO A 51 9.40 5.58 -8.28
CA PRO A 51 10.14 6.14 -9.40
C PRO A 51 10.82 7.45 -9.00
N SER A 52 12.14 7.52 -9.21
CA SER A 52 12.97 8.69 -8.91
C SER A 52 13.94 8.93 -10.06
N GLN A 53 14.18 10.20 -10.37
CA GLN A 53 15.20 10.61 -11.34
C GLN A 53 16.62 10.36 -10.81
N TYR A 54 16.77 10.27 -9.48
CA TYR A 54 18.05 10.09 -8.80
C TYR A 54 17.97 8.93 -7.81
N GLY A 55 18.78 7.90 -8.05
CA GLY A 55 18.91 6.75 -7.15
C GLY A 55 17.63 5.93 -6.97
N GLN A 56 17.66 5.00 -6.02
CA GLN A 56 16.49 4.22 -5.60
C GLN A 56 15.81 4.92 -4.43
N LYS A 57 14.49 5.07 -4.50
CA LYS A 57 13.67 5.63 -3.43
C LYS A 57 12.64 4.61 -3.00
N TYR A 58 12.59 4.30 -1.71
CA TYR A 58 11.59 3.39 -1.16
C TYR A 58 10.65 4.13 -0.22
N HIS A 59 9.38 3.73 -0.21
CA HIS A 59 8.39 4.20 0.76
C HIS A 59 7.69 3.03 1.43
N PHE A 60 7.46 3.16 2.74
CA PHE A 60 6.72 2.16 3.49
C PHE A 60 5.26 2.57 3.61
N PHE A 61 4.36 1.70 3.18
CA PHE A 61 2.93 1.86 3.43
C PHE A 61 2.45 0.86 4.47
N THR A 62 1.48 1.27 5.29
CA THR A 62 0.80 0.41 6.25
C THR A 62 -0.49 -0.12 5.65
N VAL A 63 -0.68 -1.44 5.74
CA VAL A 63 -1.87 -2.16 5.27
C VAL A 63 -2.63 -2.70 6.47
N SER A 64 -3.92 -2.41 6.53
CA SER A 64 -4.79 -2.78 7.66
C SER A 64 -6.25 -2.85 7.20
N PRO A 65 -7.15 -3.49 7.96
CA PRO A 65 -8.58 -3.47 7.63
C PRO A 65 -9.12 -2.05 7.58
N TYR A 66 -10.04 -1.79 6.67
CA TYR A 66 -10.72 -0.49 6.58
C TYR A 66 -11.78 -0.40 7.69
N ALA A 67 -11.49 0.36 8.74
CA ALA A 67 -12.33 0.44 9.93
C ALA A 67 -12.71 -0.97 10.44
N ASN A 68 -14.00 -1.26 10.60
CA ASN A 68 -14.49 -2.55 11.07
C ASN A 68 -14.82 -3.53 9.91
N ARG A 69 -14.51 -3.18 8.66
CA ARG A 69 -14.77 -4.03 7.49
C ARG A 69 -13.66 -5.06 7.31
N LYS A 70 -14.04 -6.33 7.39
CA LYS A 70 -13.12 -7.47 7.20
C LYS A 70 -12.85 -7.82 5.74
N ASP A 71 -13.64 -7.26 4.82
CA ASP A 71 -13.58 -7.54 3.37
C ASP A 71 -12.78 -6.50 2.57
N LEU A 72 -12.36 -5.42 3.23
CA LEU A 72 -11.70 -4.27 2.63
C LEU A 72 -10.44 -3.90 3.41
N LEU A 73 -9.32 -3.77 2.70
CA LEU A 73 -8.04 -3.30 3.22
C LEU A 73 -7.82 -1.84 2.84
N SER A 74 -7.23 -1.09 3.77
CA SER A 74 -6.78 0.28 3.56
C SER A 74 -5.25 0.34 3.59
N VAL A 75 -4.68 0.95 2.55
CA VAL A 75 -3.25 1.28 2.46
C VAL A 75 -3.05 2.75 2.85
N ARG A 76 -2.24 2.99 3.87
CA ARG A 76 -1.93 4.32 4.44
C ARG A 76 -0.44 4.61 4.29
N GLY A 77 -0.11 5.81 3.81
CA GLY A 77 1.26 6.33 3.70
C GLY A 77 1.52 7.45 4.68
#